data_AF-A0A950QC48-F1
#
_entry.id   AF-A0A950QC48-F1
#
_cell.length_a   1.000
_cell.length_b   1.000
_cell.length_c   1.000
_cell.angle_alpha   90.00
_cell.angle_beta   90.00
_cell.angle_gamma   90.00
#
_symmetry.space_group_name_H-M   'P 1'
#
loop_
_entity.id
_entity.type
_entity.pdbx_description
1 polymer ?
#
loop_
_entity_poly.entity_id
_entity_poly.type
_entity_poly.pdbx_seq_one_letter_code
_entity_poly.pdbx_strand_id
1 'polypeptide(L)'
;PPSDLNTLYMIYFPADVTITLDGLTSCQSFGAYHFAKRADKLHATNVFYTVEPECNSGFGFLTYAASHEFAEAVTDNIPTPGNDPDYPQAWNDVNGGEAADLCPFQGTLSDGAYIWTVTQYYLNSQLGCSTGNYQSP
;
A
#
# COMPACT_ATOMS: atom_id res chain seq x y z
N PRO A 1 9.99 17.32 -2.18
CA PRO A 1 10.51 16.35 -3.17
C PRO A 1 9.95 16.67 -4.57
N PRO A 2 10.56 16.19 -5.66
CA PRO A 2 10.02 16.34 -7.01
C PRO A 2 8.68 15.60 -7.15
N SER A 3 7.93 15.92 -8.20
CA SER A 3 6.76 15.16 -8.63
C SER A 3 7.20 14.30 -9.81
N ASP A 4 7.82 13.17 -9.52
CA ASP A 4 8.38 12.25 -10.51
C ASP A 4 8.05 10.79 -10.16
N LEU A 5 8.42 9.88 -11.07
CA LEU A 5 8.17 8.44 -10.94
C LEU A 5 8.98 7.77 -9.83
N ASN A 6 9.89 8.48 -9.17
CA ASN A 6 10.77 7.95 -8.12
C ASN A 6 10.43 8.52 -6.73
N THR A 7 9.28 9.17 -6.61
CA THR A 7 8.86 9.83 -5.37
C THR A 7 7.49 9.31 -4.93
N LEU A 8 7.46 8.71 -3.75
CA LEU A 8 6.23 8.36 -3.03
C LEU A 8 6.15 9.17 -1.74
N TYR A 9 4.98 9.77 -1.48
CA TYR A 9 4.70 10.49 -0.23
C TYR A 9 3.86 9.62 0.69
N MET A 10 4.43 9.12 1.78
CA MET A 10 3.65 8.42 2.81
C MET A 10 3.12 9.42 3.85
N ILE A 11 1.80 9.55 3.95
CA ILE A 11 1.16 10.59 4.74
C ILE A 11 0.42 9.96 5.91
N TYR A 12 0.94 10.18 7.11
CA TYR A 12 0.39 9.65 8.34
C TYR A 12 -0.56 10.64 9.02
N PHE A 13 -1.72 10.16 9.45
CA PHE A 13 -2.71 10.96 10.15
C PHE A 13 -2.96 10.41 11.57
N PRO A 14 -3.04 11.30 12.58
CA PRO A 14 -3.37 10.90 13.95
C PRO A 14 -4.81 10.35 14.02
N ALA A 15 -5.11 9.54 15.04
CA ALA A 15 -6.42 8.88 15.16
C ALA A 15 -7.64 9.80 15.31
N ASP A 16 -7.46 11.09 15.57
CA ASP A 16 -8.54 12.07 15.62
C ASP A 16 -8.88 12.69 14.25
N VAL A 17 -8.17 12.30 13.18
CA VAL A 17 -8.45 12.71 11.80
C VAL A 17 -9.28 11.63 11.10
N THR A 18 -10.38 12.06 10.48
CA THR A 18 -11.20 11.23 9.59
C THR A 18 -10.92 11.56 8.14
N ILE A 19 -10.57 10.55 7.34
CA ILE A 19 -10.40 10.67 5.90
C ILE A 19 -11.67 10.17 5.20
N THR A 20 -12.11 10.92 4.18
CA THR A 20 -13.22 10.51 3.32
C THR A 20 -12.72 10.31 1.90
N LEU A 21 -13.02 9.15 1.31
CA LEU A 21 -12.65 8.76 -0.05
C LEU A 21 -13.89 8.23 -0.76
N ASP A 22 -14.40 8.94 -1.77
CA ASP A 22 -15.55 8.50 -2.58
C ASP A 22 -16.78 8.04 -1.75
N GLY A 23 -17.04 8.73 -0.64
CA GLY A 23 -18.13 8.41 0.29
C GLY A 23 -17.81 7.32 1.33
N LEU A 24 -16.63 6.69 1.24
CA LEU A 24 -16.06 5.80 2.24
C LEU A 24 -15.40 6.59 3.37
N THR A 25 -15.37 6.00 4.56
CA THR A 25 -14.79 6.62 5.76
C THR A 25 -13.63 5.78 6.29
N SER A 26 -12.48 6.42 6.58
CA SER A 26 -11.31 5.74 7.17
C SER A 26 -11.66 5.05 8.47
N CYS A 27 -10.99 3.94 8.76
CA CYS A 27 -11.14 3.14 9.99
C CYS A 27 -12.54 2.51 10.17
N GLN A 28 -13.37 2.58 9.12
CA GLN A 28 -14.67 1.91 9.03
C GLN A 28 -14.78 1.14 7.72
N SER A 29 -14.44 1.80 6.62
CA SER A 29 -14.49 1.25 5.26
C SER A 29 -13.11 0.83 4.74
N PHE A 30 -12.05 1.56 5.10
CA PHE A 30 -10.68 1.26 4.69
C PHE A 30 -9.68 1.59 5.81
N GLY A 31 -8.53 0.91 5.80
CA GLY A 31 -7.45 1.09 6.78
C GLY A 31 -6.37 2.06 6.33
N ALA A 32 -6.06 2.04 5.04
CA ALA A 32 -5.17 2.97 4.35
C ALA A 32 -5.56 2.94 2.85
N TYR A 33 -4.89 3.75 2.03
CA TYR A 33 -4.93 3.63 0.57
C TYR A 33 -3.74 4.36 -0.05
N HIS A 34 -3.39 3.99 -1.29
CA HIS A 34 -2.49 4.74 -2.13
C HIS A 34 -3.19 5.25 -3.40
N PHE A 35 -2.70 6.37 -3.95
CA PHE A 35 -3.24 6.95 -5.19
C PHE A 35 -2.26 7.95 -5.82
N ALA A 36 -2.69 8.56 -6.94
CA ALA A 36 -1.99 9.68 -7.57
C ALA A 36 -2.86 10.92 -7.70
N LYS A 37 -2.21 12.09 -7.77
CA LYS A 37 -2.86 13.34 -8.16
C LYS A 37 -2.41 13.79 -9.55
N ARG A 38 -3.37 14.33 -10.32
CA ARG A 38 -3.31 15.00 -11.66
C ARG A 38 -3.87 14.16 -12.80
N ALA A 39 -3.44 12.92 -12.94
CA ALA A 39 -4.01 11.98 -13.90
C ALA A 39 -4.50 10.73 -13.17
N ASP A 40 -5.51 10.09 -13.73
CA ASP A 40 -6.04 8.77 -13.35
C ASP A 40 -5.23 7.62 -13.97
N LYS A 41 -4.09 7.94 -14.61
CA LYS A 41 -3.15 7.02 -15.23
C LYS A 41 -1.71 7.44 -14.96
N LEU A 42 -0.78 6.51 -15.10
CA LEU A 42 0.64 6.74 -14.89
C LEU A 42 1.14 7.89 -15.77
N HIS A 43 1.59 8.97 -15.13
CA HIS A 43 2.17 10.12 -15.80
C HIS A 43 3.36 10.66 -15.01
N ALA A 44 4.40 11.12 -15.70
CA ALA A 44 5.65 11.56 -15.07
C ALA A 44 5.48 12.77 -14.13
N THR A 45 4.37 13.51 -14.26
CA THR A 45 4.05 14.66 -13.40
C THR A 45 3.13 14.30 -12.24
N ASN A 46 2.74 13.04 -12.09
CA ASN A 46 1.87 12.64 -10.98
C ASN A 46 2.58 12.84 -9.64
N VAL A 47 1.78 13.11 -8.61
CA VAL A 47 2.22 13.02 -7.22
C VAL A 47 1.63 11.72 -6.68
N PHE A 48 2.47 10.72 -6.44
CA PHE A 48 2.06 9.45 -5.83
C PHE A 48 2.12 9.56 -4.32
N TYR A 49 1.10 9.05 -3.65
CA TYR A 49 1.00 9.15 -2.20
C TYR A 49 0.25 7.98 -1.59
N THR A 50 0.54 7.71 -0.31
CA THR A 50 -0.28 6.85 0.55
C THR A 50 -0.90 7.69 1.67
N VAL A 51 -2.03 7.23 2.19
CA VAL A 51 -2.76 7.84 3.30
C VAL A 51 -2.94 6.80 4.39
N GLU A 52 -2.28 7.05 5.53
CA GLU A 52 -2.11 6.12 6.64
C GLU A 52 -2.77 6.68 7.91
N PRO A 53 -4.10 6.55 8.08
CA PRO A 53 -4.76 6.90 9.32
C PRO A 53 -4.41 5.88 10.42
N GLU A 54 -4.10 6.38 11.63
CA GLU A 54 -3.72 5.51 12.76
C GLU A 54 -4.85 4.57 13.22
N CYS A 55 -6.11 4.97 13.01
CA CYS A 55 -7.30 4.20 13.33
C CYS A 55 -7.46 3.72 14.78
N ASN A 56 -6.70 4.27 15.74
CA ASN A 56 -6.61 3.75 17.12
C ASN A 56 -6.31 2.24 17.19
N SER A 57 -5.69 1.69 16.14
CA SER A 57 -5.41 0.25 16.00
C SER A 57 -4.00 -0.11 16.46
N GLY A 58 -3.24 0.88 16.94
CA GLY A 58 -1.89 0.73 17.45
C GLY A 58 -0.81 0.65 16.36
N PHE A 59 0.44 0.73 16.81
CA PHE A 59 1.60 0.86 15.92
C PHE A 59 1.80 -0.33 14.98
N GLY A 60 1.47 -1.56 15.43
CA GLY A 60 1.60 -2.76 14.59
C GLY A 60 0.62 -2.76 13.40
N PHE A 61 -0.58 -2.23 13.57
CA PHE A 61 -1.50 -2.02 12.44
C PHE A 61 -0.97 -0.94 11.51
N LEU A 62 -0.48 0.18 12.05
CA LEU A 62 0.04 1.28 11.26
C LEU A 62 1.22 0.84 10.37
N THR A 63 2.14 0.03 10.90
CA THR A 63 3.28 -0.47 10.11
C THR A 63 2.86 -1.54 9.12
N TYR A 64 1.86 -2.38 9.45
CA TYR A 64 1.26 -3.32 8.51
C TYR A 64 0.63 -2.58 7.32
N ALA A 65 -0.29 -1.65 7.57
CA ALA A 65 -0.98 -0.86 6.55
C ALA A 65 0.02 -0.06 5.71
N ALA A 66 0.98 0.64 6.34
CA ALA A 66 1.99 1.38 5.61
C ALA A 66 2.83 0.50 4.69
N SER A 67 3.24 -0.69 5.14
CA SER A 67 3.99 -1.61 4.28
C SER A 67 3.15 -2.21 3.15
N HIS A 68 1.84 -2.35 3.36
CA HIS A 68 0.87 -2.80 2.36
C HIS A 68 0.76 -1.77 1.24
N GLU A 69 0.41 -0.54 1.60
CA GLU A 69 0.30 0.55 0.62
C GLU A 69 1.63 0.91 -0.02
N PHE A 70 2.75 0.78 0.70
CA PHE A 70 4.07 1.00 0.09
C PHE A 70 4.36 -0.02 -1.01
N ALA A 71 4.04 -1.30 -0.79
CA ALA A 71 4.29 -2.34 -1.78
C ALA A 71 3.47 -2.08 -3.04
N GLU A 72 2.18 -1.83 -2.87
CA GLU A 72 1.22 -1.62 -3.97
C GLU A 72 1.47 -0.29 -4.68
N ALA A 73 1.73 0.80 -3.96
CA ALA A 73 2.09 2.07 -4.58
C ALA A 73 3.35 2.00 -5.47
N VAL A 74 4.24 1.04 -5.24
CA VAL A 74 5.44 0.82 -6.04
C VAL A 74 5.18 -0.10 -7.23
N THR A 75 4.32 -1.11 -7.08
CA THR A 75 3.97 -2.04 -8.17
C THR A 75 2.92 -1.48 -9.13
N ASP A 76 1.96 -0.74 -8.60
CA ASP A 76 0.72 -0.32 -9.26
C ASP A 76 0.25 1.04 -8.71
N ASN A 77 1.11 2.04 -8.85
CA ASN A 77 0.95 3.41 -8.31
C ASN A 77 -0.40 4.15 -8.52
N ILE A 78 -1.30 3.63 -9.35
CA ILE A 78 -2.70 4.05 -9.45
C ILE A 78 -3.54 2.78 -9.59
N PRO A 79 -4.35 2.44 -8.58
CA PRO A 79 -5.28 1.31 -8.64
C PRO A 79 -6.19 1.35 -9.86
N THR A 80 -6.44 0.19 -10.47
CA THR A 80 -7.50 0.03 -11.48
C THR A 80 -8.42 -1.16 -11.23
N PRO A 81 -9.63 -1.11 -11.81
CA PRO A 81 -10.50 -2.27 -11.86
C PRO A 81 -9.82 -3.49 -12.49
N GLY A 82 -9.95 -4.67 -11.88
CA GLY A 82 -9.36 -5.92 -12.38
C GLY A 82 -9.85 -6.40 -13.76
N ASN A 83 -10.91 -5.78 -14.31
CA ASN A 83 -11.40 -6.07 -15.66
C ASN A 83 -10.74 -5.22 -16.77
N ASP A 84 -9.85 -4.29 -16.43
CA ASP A 84 -9.07 -3.49 -17.38
C ASP A 84 -7.61 -3.30 -16.88
N PRO A 85 -6.82 -4.38 -16.77
CA PRO A 85 -5.42 -4.27 -16.37
C PRO A 85 -4.59 -3.63 -17.50
N ASP A 86 -4.14 -2.39 -17.31
CA ASP A 86 -3.24 -1.67 -18.21
C ASP A 86 -1.87 -1.50 -17.54
N TYR A 87 -0.79 -1.25 -18.28
CA TYR A 87 0.46 -0.85 -17.64
C TYR A 87 0.26 0.51 -16.92
N PRO A 88 0.65 0.66 -15.64
CA PRO A 88 1.51 -0.24 -14.84
C PRO A 88 0.79 -1.32 -14.02
N GLN A 89 -0.54 -1.38 -14.01
CA GLN A 89 -1.44 -2.30 -13.29
C GLN A 89 -1.41 -3.76 -13.76
N ALA A 90 -0.23 -4.26 -14.17
CA ALA A 90 -0.01 -5.68 -14.44
C ALA A 90 0.11 -6.52 -13.15
N TRP A 91 -0.20 -5.94 -11.98
CA TRP A 91 0.07 -6.51 -10.66
C TRP A 91 -1.20 -6.83 -9.85
N ASN A 92 -2.37 -6.86 -10.49
CA ASN A 92 -3.67 -7.13 -9.82
C ASN A 92 -4.27 -8.43 -10.37
N ASP A 93 -5.09 -9.12 -9.57
CA ASP A 93 -5.87 -10.28 -10.03
C ASP A 93 -7.17 -9.90 -10.76
N VAL A 94 -7.90 -10.90 -11.24
CA VAL A 94 -9.17 -10.70 -11.98
C VAL A 94 -10.28 -10.06 -11.13
N ASN A 95 -10.13 -10.05 -9.81
CA ASN A 95 -11.06 -9.42 -8.87
C ASN A 95 -10.60 -8.00 -8.47
N GLY A 96 -9.43 -7.56 -8.94
CA GLY A 96 -8.82 -6.29 -8.59
C GLY A 96 -7.99 -6.32 -7.31
N GLY A 97 -7.68 -7.49 -6.75
CA GLY A 97 -6.77 -7.60 -5.61
C GLY A 97 -5.33 -7.32 -6.03
N GLU A 98 -4.71 -6.34 -5.39
CA GLU A 98 -3.34 -5.88 -5.60
C GLU A 98 -2.31 -6.82 -4.94
N ALA A 99 -1.02 -6.54 -5.10
CA ALA A 99 0.03 -7.47 -4.70
C ALA A 99 0.01 -7.81 -3.19
N ALA A 100 -0.34 -6.88 -2.32
CA ALA A 100 -0.45 -7.12 -0.88
C ALA A 100 -1.84 -7.61 -0.47
N ASP A 101 -2.91 -7.22 -1.18
CA ASP A 101 -4.26 -7.78 -1.01
C ASP A 101 -4.32 -9.30 -1.18
N LEU A 102 -3.59 -9.83 -2.16
CA LEU A 102 -3.53 -11.28 -2.43
C LEU A 102 -2.86 -12.06 -1.28
N CYS A 103 -2.20 -11.36 -0.38
CA CYS A 103 -1.49 -11.91 0.76
C CYS A 103 -1.87 -11.18 2.06
N PRO A 104 -3.11 -11.35 2.55
CA PRO A 104 -3.65 -10.64 3.71
C PRO A 104 -3.10 -11.19 5.04
N PHE A 105 -1.82 -11.52 5.06
CA PHE A 105 -1.09 -12.09 6.17
C PHE A 105 -0.02 -11.12 6.64
N GLN A 106 0.36 -11.26 7.90
CA GLN A 106 1.40 -10.44 8.51
C GLN A 106 2.73 -11.18 8.53
N GLY A 107 3.79 -10.42 8.34
CA GLY A 107 5.17 -10.80 8.60
C GLY A 107 5.81 -9.88 9.63
N THR A 108 7.10 -10.10 9.85
CA THR A 108 7.94 -9.25 10.67
C THR A 108 9.14 -8.77 9.88
N LEU A 109 9.50 -7.51 10.07
CA LEU A 109 10.76 -6.94 9.66
C LEU A 109 11.59 -6.67 10.91
N SER A 110 12.85 -7.10 10.94
CA SER A 110 13.77 -6.78 12.03
C SER A 110 15.06 -6.14 11.53
N ASP A 111 15.59 -5.20 12.31
CA ASP A 111 16.94 -4.64 12.16
C ASP A 111 17.92 -5.18 13.23
N GLY A 112 17.51 -6.22 13.98
CA GLY A 112 18.26 -6.79 15.10
C GLY A 112 18.03 -6.12 16.46
N ALA A 113 17.57 -4.87 16.50
CA ALA A 113 17.22 -4.15 17.73
C ALA A 113 15.71 -4.05 17.95
N TYR A 114 14.97 -3.93 16.84
CA TYR A 114 13.53 -3.74 16.80
C TYR A 114 12.88 -4.73 15.84
N ILE A 115 11.57 -4.91 16.02
CA ILE A 115 10.73 -5.75 15.18
C ILE A 115 9.46 -4.97 14.88
N TRP A 116 9.11 -4.92 13.60
CA TRP A 116 7.88 -4.30 13.11
C TRP A 116 7.01 -5.32 12.42
N THR A 117 5.69 -5.18 12.58
CA THR A 117 4.72 -5.91 11.78
C THR A 117 4.68 -5.30 10.39
N VAL A 118 4.80 -6.14 9.36
CA VAL A 118 4.70 -5.74 7.95
C VAL A 118 3.74 -6.67 7.21
N THR A 119 3.21 -6.25 6.08
CA THR A 119 2.43 -7.12 5.20
C THR A 119 3.33 -8.17 4.55
N GLN A 120 2.73 -9.30 4.21
CA GLN A 120 3.26 -10.15 3.14
C GLN A 120 2.67 -9.66 1.82
N TYR A 121 3.34 -9.95 0.71
CA TYR A 121 2.88 -9.62 -0.64
C TYR A 121 3.12 -10.80 -1.59
N TYR A 122 2.37 -10.82 -2.68
CA TYR A 122 2.45 -11.87 -3.69
C TYR A 122 3.75 -11.76 -4.50
N LEU A 123 4.44 -12.88 -4.65
CA LEU A 123 5.66 -12.98 -5.42
C LEU A 123 5.40 -13.83 -6.66
N ASN A 124 5.44 -13.21 -7.84
CA ASN A 124 5.35 -13.92 -9.12
C ASN A 124 6.40 -15.03 -9.27
N SER A 125 7.59 -14.85 -8.69
CA SER A 125 8.65 -15.86 -8.70
C SER A 125 8.35 -17.12 -7.87
N GLN A 126 7.43 -17.02 -6.92
CA GLN A 126 7.02 -18.11 -6.03
C GLN A 126 5.60 -18.60 -6.32
N LEU A 127 4.84 -17.86 -7.15
CA LEU A 127 3.42 -18.04 -7.37
C LEU A 127 2.63 -18.13 -6.05
N GLY A 128 2.99 -17.27 -5.09
CA GLY A 128 2.43 -17.29 -3.75
C GLY A 128 2.96 -16.15 -2.88
N CYS A 129 2.51 -16.13 -1.63
CA CYS A 129 2.89 -15.10 -0.68
C CYS A 129 4.34 -15.23 -0.22
N SER A 130 5.02 -14.10 -0.17
CA SER A 130 6.30 -13.98 0.53
C SER A 130 6.21 -14.48 1.97
N THR A 131 7.28 -15.09 2.48
CA THR A 131 7.32 -15.58 3.86
C THR A 131 7.79 -14.48 4.82
N GLY A 132 6.97 -14.20 5.83
CA GLY A 132 7.05 -12.98 6.63
C GLY A 132 8.09 -12.93 7.74
N ASN A 133 9.36 -13.26 7.48
CA ASN A 133 10.47 -12.97 8.41
C ASN A 133 11.60 -12.28 7.65
N TYR A 134 11.46 -10.99 7.43
CA TYR A 134 12.43 -10.17 6.71
C TYR A 134 13.47 -9.59 7.65
N GLN A 135 14.68 -9.41 7.15
CA GLN A 135 15.73 -8.67 7.83
C GLN A 135 16.08 -7.44 7.01
N SER A 136 16.08 -6.27 7.67
CA SER A 136 16.71 -5.09 7.10
C SER A 136 18.21 -5.35 6.99
N PRO A 137 18.89 -4.88 5.93
CA PRO A 137 20.35 -4.86 5.86
C PRO A 137 21.01 -4.21 7.08
#